data_AF-A0A0D0CUD0-F1
#
_entry.id   AF-A0A0D0CUD0-F1
#
_cell.length_a   1.000
_cell.length_b   1.000
_cell.length_c   1.000
_cell.angle_alpha   90.00
_cell.angle_beta   90.00
_cell.angle_gamma   90.00
#
_symmetry.space_group_name_H-M   'P 1'
#
loop_
_entity.id
_entity.type
_entity.pdbx_description
1 polymer ?
#
loop_
_entity_poly.entity_id
_entity_poly.type
_entity_poly.pdbx_seq_one_letter_code
_entity_poly.pdbx_strand_id
1 'polypeptide(L)' 'GKVNLTCDAWQVSNTNGYFVVTGHWIEEPKAGTWELQSAVFGFTQLNNAHHGRQLGQALFKICDQVGIAHKV' A
#
# COMPACT_ATOMS: atom_id res chain seq x y z
N GLY A 1 -5.45 -12.54 5.43
CA GLY A 1 -6.12 -11.79 4.34
C GLY A 1 -5.78 -12.39 2.98
N LYS A 2 -6.54 -12.05 1.93
CA LYS A 2 -6.27 -12.49 0.54
C LYS A 2 -5.19 -11.65 -0.16
N VAL A 3 -4.86 -10.49 0.41
CA VAL A 3 -3.89 -9.52 -0.09
C VAL A 3 -2.97 -9.15 1.07
N ASN A 4 -1.67 -9.15 0.82
CA ASN A 4 -0.64 -8.62 1.71
C ASN A 4 -0.22 -7.23 1.21
N LEU A 5 0.10 -6.33 2.13
CA LEU A 5 0.54 -4.96 1.78
C LEU A 5 1.98 -4.76 2.23
N THR A 6 2.80 -4.20 1.37
CA THR A 6 4.09 -3.58 1.76
C THR A 6 3.94 -2.07 1.70
N CYS A 7 4.53 -1.38 2.67
CA CYS A 7 4.50 0.07 2.76
C CYS A 7 5.93 0.60 2.78
N ASP A 8 6.29 1.37 1.76
CA ASP A 8 7.60 2.02 1.70
C ASP A 8 7.42 3.52 1.98
N ALA A 9 8.17 4.01 2.96
CA ALA A 9 8.20 5.42 3.31
C ALA A 9 9.64 5.92 3.20
N TRP A 10 9.86 6.99 2.45
CA TRP A 10 11.18 7.60 2.32
C TRP A 10 11.06 9.12 2.20
N GLN A 11 12.21 9.79 2.26
CA GLN A 11 12.29 11.23 2.08
C GLN A 11 13.34 11.55 1.02
N VAL A 12 13.02 12.48 0.13
CA VAL A 12 14.01 13.11 -0.76
C VAL A 12 14.32 14.48 -0.20
N SER A 13 15.58 14.71 0.17
CA SER A 13 16.03 15.88 0.96
C SER A 13 15.29 16.00 2.31
N ASN A 14 15.20 17.19 2.89
CA ASN A 14 14.63 17.42 4.23
C ASN A 14 13.13 17.74 4.20
N THR A 15 12.56 17.86 3.00
CA THR A 15 11.28 18.56 2.79
C THR A 15 10.22 17.77 2.02
N ASN A 16 10.56 16.61 1.44
CA ASN A 16 9.63 15.84 0.62
C ASN A 16 9.60 14.38 1.09
N GLY A 17 8.60 14.04 1.91
CA GLY A 17 8.29 12.66 2.27
C GLY A 17 7.45 11.99 1.19
N TYR A 18 7.60 10.68 1.03
CA TYR A 18 6.81 9.86 0.12
C TYR A 18 6.36 8.60 0.84
N PHE A 19 5.17 8.12 0.48
CA PHE A 19 4.60 6.89 0.98
C PHE A 19 3.97 6.09 -0.17
N VAL A 20 4.35 4.83 -0.27
CA VAL A 20 3.86 3.90 -1.28
C VAL A 20 3.29 2.68 -0.62
N VAL A 21 2.11 2.27 -1.10
CA VAL A 21 1.48 1.01 -0.71
C VAL A 21 1.43 0.11 -1.94
N THR A 22 2.07 -1.05 -1.83
CA THR A 22 2.01 -2.10 -2.86
C THR A 22 1.26 -3.29 -2.30
N GLY A 23 0.23 -3.73 -3.03
CA GLY A 23 -0.48 -4.96 -2.74
C GLY A 23 0.16 -6.14 -3.43
N HIS A 24 0.17 -7.28 -2.74
CA HIS A 24 0.65 -8.57 -3.22
C HIS A 24 -0.40 -9.63 -2.93
N TRP A 25 -0.76 -10.43 -3.91
CA TRP A 25 -1.74 -11.51 -3.74
C TRP A 25 -1.40 -12.68 -4.65
N ILE A 26 -1.99 -13.83 -4.36
CA ILE A 26 -1.84 -15.03 -5.18
C ILE A 26 -3.13 -15.21 -5.99
N GLU A 27 -2.99 -15.42 -7.29
CA GLU A 27 -4.09 -15.85 -8.15
C GLU A 27 -3.82 -17.25 -8.71
N GLU A 28 -4.90 -17.95 -9.04
CA GLU A 28 -4.87 -19.23 -9.74
C GLU A 28 -5.59 -19.06 -11.08
N PRO A 29 -4.96 -18.42 -12.09
CA PRO A 29 -5.62 -18.17 -13.38
C PRO A 29 -6.00 -19.46 -14.12
N LYS A 30 -5.31 -20.56 -13.82
CA LYS A 30 -5.63 -21.92 -14.27
C LYS A 30 -5.43 -22.87 -13.11
N ALA A 31 -6.28 -23.90 -13.01
CA ALA A 31 -6.16 -24.92 -11.97
C ALA A 31 -4.75 -25.51 -11.90
N GLY A 32 -4.16 -25.50 -10.70
CA GLY A 32 -2.81 -25.94 -10.40
C GLY A 32 -1.70 -24.92 -10.72
N THR A 33 -2.02 -23.76 -11.30
CA THR A 33 -1.05 -22.71 -11.65
C THR A 33 -1.24 -21.52 -10.72
N TRP A 34 -0.33 -21.36 -9.77
CA TRP A 34 -0.34 -20.26 -8.81
C TRP A 34 0.62 -19.16 -9.25
N GLU A 35 0.12 -17.94 -9.32
CA GLU A 35 0.89 -16.77 -9.74
C GLU A 35 0.88 -15.70 -8.66
N LEU A 36 2.06 -15.18 -8.32
CA LEU A 36 2.18 -14.01 -7.45
C LEU A 36 1.92 -12.75 -8.27
N GLN A 37 0.89 -12.02 -7.88
CA GLN A 37 0.53 -10.73 -8.41
C GLN A 37 1.03 -9.62 -7.50
N SER A 38 1.41 -8.49 -8.09
CA SER A 38 1.77 -7.29 -7.35
C SER A 38 1.31 -6.03 -8.09
N ALA A 39 0.80 -5.04 -7.36
CA ALA A 39 0.41 -3.76 -7.93
C ALA A 39 0.57 -2.63 -6.91
N VAL A 40 1.01 -1.46 -7.39
CA VAL A 40 1.01 -0.24 -6.59
C VAL A 40 -0.43 0.24 -6.42
N PHE A 41 -0.90 0.28 -5.18
CA PHE A 41 -2.25 0.75 -4.84
C PHE A 41 -2.30 2.25 -4.60
N GLY A 42 -1.19 2.84 -4.14
CA GLY A 42 -1.11 4.28 -3.96
C GLY A 42 0.31 4.78 -3.81
N PHE A 43 0.54 5.98 -4.34
CA PHE A 43 1.78 6.75 -4.21
C PHE A 43 1.38 8.16 -3.77
N THR A 44 1.83 8.60 -2.59
CA THR A 44 1.47 9.92 -2.06
C THR A 44 2.66 10.64 -1.47
N GLN A 45 2.70 11.96 -1.63
CA GLN A 45 3.66 12.81 -0.96
C GLN A 45 3.15 13.12 0.45
N LEU A 46 4.02 12.98 1.44
CA LEU A 46 3.76 13.32 2.83
C LEU A 46 4.25 14.73 3.13
N ASN A 47 3.43 15.51 3.83
CA ASN A 47 3.77 16.87 4.23
C ASN A 47 4.64 16.83 5.50
N ASN A 48 5.96 16.62 5.36
CA ASN A 48 7.07 16.77 6.35
C ASN A 48 6.94 16.20 7.77
N ALA A 49 5.79 15.67 8.15
CA ALA A 49 5.47 15.26 9.49
C ALA A 49 5.22 13.75 9.46
N HIS A 50 6.30 12.96 9.50
CA HIS A 50 6.27 11.48 9.55
C HIS A 50 5.72 10.93 10.87
N HIS A 51 4.54 11.36 11.26
CA HIS A 51 3.85 10.87 12.44
C HIS A 51 3.07 9.61 12.05
N GLY A 52 3.15 8.55 12.87
CA GLY A 52 2.45 7.29 12.59
C GLY A 52 0.95 7.46 12.32
N ARG A 53 0.31 8.50 12.87
CA ARG A 53 -1.09 8.85 12.58
C ARG A 53 -1.30 9.26 11.11
N GLN A 54 -0.39 10.05 10.53
CA GLN A 54 -0.51 10.48 9.14
C GLN A 54 -0.26 9.31 8.19
N LEU A 55 0.72 8.46 8.49
CA LEU A 55 0.97 7.22 7.73
C LEU A 55 -0.25 6.29 7.77
N GLY A 56 -0.84 6.08 8.95
CA GLY A 56 -2.05 5.28 9.10
C GLY A 56 -3.24 5.85 8.32
N GLN A 57 -3.42 7.18 8.32
CA GLN A 57 -4.46 7.85 7.52
C GLN A 57 -4.20 7.71 6.01
N ALA A 58 -2.95 7.83 5.56
CA ALA A 58 -2.59 7.63 4.17
C ALA A 58 -2.86 6.18 3.73
N LEU A 59 -2.42 5.21 4.53
CA LEU A 59 -2.68 3.79 4.30
C LEU A 59 -4.18 3.48 4.25
N PHE A 60 -4.96 3.97 5.22
CA PHE A 60 -6.40 3.74 5.26
C PHE A 60 -7.09 4.31 4.01
N LYS A 61 -6.77 5.55 3.62
CA LYS A 61 -7.35 6.17 2.41
C LYS A 61 -7.04 5.35 1.15
N ILE A 62 -5.80 4.87 1.01
CA ILE A 62 -5.41 4.04 -0.13
C ILE A 62 -6.18 2.71 -0.11
N CYS A 63 -6.28 2.06 1.05
CA CYS A 63 -7.03 0.81 1.20
C CYS A 63 -8.54 0.97 0.94
N ASP A 64 -9.12 2.10 1.34
CA ASP A 64 -10.52 2.44 1.11
C ASP A 64 -10.80 2.64 -0.39
N GLN A 65 -9.91 3.37 -1.09
CA GLN A 65 -10.00 3.60 -2.54
C GLN A 65 -10.00 2.32 -3.36
N VAL A 66 -9.25 1.30 -2.95
CA VAL A 66 -9.20 -0.01 -3.65
C VAL A 66 -10.17 -1.04 -3.05
N GLY A 67 -11.03 -0.63 -2.10
CA GLY A 67 -12.10 -1.48 -1.55
C GLY A 67 -11.62 -2.61 -0.63
N ILE A 68 -10.43 -2.48 -0.02
CA ILE A 68 -9.85 -3.51 0.87
C ILE A 68 -9.80 -3.10 2.36
N ALA A 69 -10.23 -1.88 2.70
CA ALA A 69 -10.16 -1.35 4.07
C ALA A 69 -10.90 -2.19 5.13
N HIS A 70 -11.97 -2.88 4.75
CA HIS A 70 -12.79 -3.69 5.66
C HIS A 70 -12.41 -5.18 5.71
N LYS A 71 -11.32 -5.59 5.04
CA LYS A 71 -10.81 -6.97 5.12
C LYS A 71 -9.63 -7.04 6.08
N VAL A 72 -9.96 -7.20 7.37
CA VAL A 72 -9.06 -7.84 8.35
C VAL A 72 -9.76 -9.09 8.84
#